data_AF-A0A425I811-F1
#
_entry.id   AF-A0A425I811-F1
#
_cell.length_a   1.000
_cell.length_b   1.000
_cell.length_c   1.000
_cell.angle_alpha   90.00
_cell.angle_beta   90.00
_cell.angle_gamma   90.00
#
_symmetry.space_group_name_H-M   'P 1'
#
loop_
_entity.id
_entity.type
_entity.pdbx_description
1 polymer ?
#
loop_
_entity_poly.entity_id
_entity_poly.type
_entity_poly.pdbx_seq_one_letter_code
_entity_poly.pdbx_strand_id
1 'polypeptide(L)'
;TRSFTCLGDRNVIFFDPSGRQHGFTPLYDPSPSKRVATVDAGTNRLFIGGGGMNGEFADTIIEEARRNRIPLTATELSAESQEIQERLLHDAERRPGTLVEIDSGRFSRVFARSFAYVAIVPNTVWDESETGKNVGATFLHILKPEVTPHGNEMNDVMLYTVAPFGNASDSAYNMAYKATMLGIVGAVSEYNKTPWGEVKPVEAIRLPLLGAGHFRGHRSLDSIGRANAAAVEAAITRFDPRVELQFMYEPTDAAFRGLMESERKFKFPQRD
;
A
#
# COMPACT_ATOMS: atom_id res chain seq x y z
N THR A 1 -15.28 5.65 -11.36
CA THR A 1 -15.82 4.63 -10.43
C THR A 1 -16.58 3.56 -11.19
N ARG A 2 -16.41 2.28 -10.83
CA ARG A 2 -17.10 1.12 -11.41
C ARG A 2 -17.45 0.11 -10.30
N SER A 3 -18.59 -0.56 -10.41
CA SER A 3 -19.01 -1.63 -9.48
C SER A 3 -18.57 -3.00 -10.00
N PHE A 4 -18.09 -3.87 -9.10
CA PHE A 4 -17.59 -5.21 -9.41
C PHE A 4 -18.33 -6.26 -8.59
N THR A 5 -19.05 -7.14 -9.27
CA THR A 5 -19.76 -8.27 -8.65
C THR A 5 -18.77 -9.30 -8.09
N CYS A 6 -17.60 -9.47 -8.71
CA CYS A 6 -16.53 -10.32 -8.18
C CYS A 6 -15.94 -9.82 -6.85
N LEU A 7 -16.27 -8.59 -6.44
CA LEU A 7 -15.85 -7.99 -5.17
C LEU A 7 -17.04 -7.77 -4.20
N GLY A 8 -18.16 -8.47 -4.40
CA GLY A 8 -19.37 -8.31 -3.58
C GLY A 8 -20.06 -6.96 -3.81
N ASP A 9 -20.24 -6.60 -5.09
CA ASP A 9 -20.89 -5.38 -5.57
C ASP A 9 -20.23 -4.06 -5.15
N ARG A 10 -18.97 -4.11 -4.71
CA ARG A 10 -18.19 -2.95 -4.29
C ARG A 10 -17.88 -2.01 -5.45
N ASN A 11 -17.95 -0.71 -5.16
CA ASN A 11 -17.46 0.33 -6.06
C ASN A 11 -15.95 0.51 -5.90
N VAL A 12 -15.24 0.51 -7.04
CA VAL A 12 -13.80 0.79 -7.13
C VAL A 12 -13.59 2.04 -7.96
N ILE A 13 -12.72 2.93 -7.48
CA ILE A 13 -12.30 4.12 -8.20
C ILE A 13 -11.04 3.79 -9.01
N PHE A 14 -11.02 4.20 -10.28
CA PHE A 14 -9.81 4.23 -11.10
C PHE A 14 -9.63 5.68 -11.51
N PHE A 15 -8.49 6.26 -11.18
CA PHE A 15 -8.19 7.65 -11.49
C PHE A 15 -7.83 7.81 -12.97
N ASP A 16 -8.32 8.89 -13.56
CA ASP A 16 -7.91 9.36 -14.88
C ASP A 16 -6.56 10.09 -14.80
N PRO A 17 -5.87 10.32 -15.94
CA PRO A 17 -4.62 11.07 -15.94
C PRO A 17 -4.80 12.46 -15.35
N SER A 18 -3.94 12.80 -14.39
CA SER A 18 -3.91 14.14 -13.80
C SER A 18 -3.15 15.15 -14.69
N GLY A 19 -3.12 16.42 -14.28
CA GLY A 19 -2.27 17.44 -14.89
C GLY A 19 -0.77 17.33 -14.56
N ARG A 20 -0.37 16.35 -13.74
CA ARG A 20 1.04 16.11 -13.37
C ARG A 20 1.78 15.33 -14.45
N GLN A 21 3.11 15.27 -14.34
CA GLN A 21 3.94 14.48 -15.24
C GLN A 21 3.44 13.03 -15.32
N HIS A 22 3.32 12.50 -16.54
CA HIS A 22 2.78 11.17 -16.84
C HIS A 22 1.35 10.92 -16.31
N GLY A 23 0.59 11.96 -15.96
CA GLY A 23 -0.76 11.84 -15.42
C GLY A 23 -0.81 11.35 -13.97
N PHE A 24 0.31 11.36 -13.24
CA PHE A 24 0.42 10.78 -11.90
C PHE A 24 -0.66 11.31 -10.94
N THR A 25 -1.44 10.42 -10.33
CA THR A 25 -2.45 10.79 -9.33
C THR A 25 -1.77 11.37 -8.09
N PRO A 26 -2.23 12.53 -7.54
CA PRO A 26 -1.73 13.03 -6.26
C PRO A 26 -1.86 11.98 -5.15
N LEU A 27 -0.85 11.90 -4.27
CA LEU A 27 -0.90 11.00 -3.11
C LEU A 27 -2.08 11.34 -2.19
N TYR A 28 -2.32 12.63 -1.97
CA TYR A 28 -3.41 13.13 -1.11
C TYR A 28 -4.08 14.32 -1.77
N ASP A 29 -5.40 14.39 -1.58
CA ASP A 29 -6.21 15.51 -2.05
C ASP A 29 -6.15 16.65 -1.02
N PRO A 30 -6.23 17.93 -1.43
CA PRO A 30 -6.16 19.06 -0.49
C PRO A 30 -7.41 19.22 0.37
N SER A 31 -8.57 18.81 -0.13
CA SER A 31 -9.87 18.91 0.55
C SER A 31 -10.63 17.57 0.49
N PRO A 32 -10.11 16.52 1.14
CA PRO A 32 -10.74 15.20 1.17
C PRO A 32 -12.06 15.23 1.98
N SER A 33 -13.02 14.42 1.57
CA SER A 33 -14.30 14.23 2.29
C SER A 33 -14.30 13.01 3.22
N LYS A 34 -13.27 12.19 3.14
CA LYS A 34 -13.05 10.96 3.92
C LYS A 34 -11.55 10.74 4.10
N ARG A 35 -11.15 9.93 5.09
CA ARG A 35 -9.74 9.58 5.30
C ARG A 35 -9.28 8.50 4.33
N VAL A 36 -8.42 8.91 3.39
CA VAL A 36 -7.84 8.03 2.36
C VAL A 36 -6.39 7.76 2.72
N ALA A 37 -6.06 6.52 3.01
CA ALA A 37 -4.68 6.12 3.27
C ALA A 37 -4.02 5.65 1.97
N THR A 38 -3.01 6.38 1.51
CA THR A 38 -2.30 6.05 0.28
C THR A 38 -1.20 5.02 0.57
N VAL A 39 -1.09 4.01 -0.28
CA VAL A 39 -0.18 2.88 -0.10
C VAL A 39 1.10 3.11 -0.89
N ASP A 40 2.19 3.40 -0.18
CA ASP A 40 3.52 3.53 -0.77
C ASP A 40 4.00 2.20 -1.39
N ALA A 41 4.52 2.30 -2.62
CA ALA A 41 5.20 1.21 -3.31
C ALA A 41 6.65 1.14 -2.80
N GLY A 42 6.78 0.59 -1.60
CA GLY A 42 7.99 0.55 -0.81
C GLY A 42 9.11 -0.32 -1.39
N THR A 43 10.25 -0.29 -0.71
CA THR A 43 11.48 -0.99 -1.07
C THR A 43 11.72 -2.19 -0.19
N ASN A 44 12.49 -3.17 -0.68
CA ASN A 44 12.96 -4.30 0.12
C ASN A 44 13.84 -3.86 1.31
N ARG A 45 14.37 -2.64 1.27
CA ARG A 45 15.19 -2.03 2.34
C ARG A 45 14.37 -1.19 3.32
N LEU A 46 13.05 -1.14 3.17
CA LEU A 46 12.13 -0.54 4.14
C LEU A 46 12.39 0.95 4.46
N PHE A 47 13.01 1.73 3.57
CA PHE A 47 13.12 3.18 3.76
C PHE A 47 12.07 3.92 2.92
N ILE A 48 11.67 5.11 3.38
CA ILE A 48 10.88 6.09 2.62
C ILE A 48 11.83 7.10 1.97
N GLY A 49 11.81 7.18 0.64
CA GLY A 49 12.75 8.00 -0.15
C GLY A 49 13.09 7.43 -1.51
N GLY A 50 14.21 7.90 -2.08
CA GLY A 50 14.69 7.44 -3.37
C GLY A 50 13.91 8.07 -4.53
N GLY A 51 13.26 7.26 -5.36
CA GLY A 51 12.55 7.73 -6.55
C GLY A 51 11.24 6.99 -6.80
N GLY A 52 10.54 7.35 -7.88
CA GLY A 52 9.19 6.85 -8.13
C GLY A 52 8.23 7.24 -7.00
N MET A 53 7.24 6.39 -6.71
CA MET A 53 6.22 6.69 -5.70
C MET A 53 6.80 6.85 -4.28
N ASN A 54 7.77 6.02 -3.90
CA ASN A 54 8.45 6.14 -2.60
C ASN A 54 9.22 7.47 -2.45
N GLY A 55 9.74 7.99 -3.56
CA GLY A 55 10.33 9.34 -3.64
C GLY A 55 9.27 10.43 -3.44
N GLU A 56 8.13 10.32 -4.13
CA GLU A 56 7.01 11.28 -3.98
C GLU A 56 6.45 11.31 -2.55
N PHE A 57 6.43 10.18 -1.85
CA PHE A 57 6.08 10.12 -0.42
C PHE A 57 7.06 10.92 0.43
N ALA A 58 8.37 10.70 0.21
CA ALA A 58 9.40 11.44 0.92
C ALA A 58 9.33 12.95 0.64
N ASP A 59 9.20 13.33 -0.62
CA ASP A 59 9.10 14.73 -1.01
C ASP A 59 7.87 15.40 -0.39
N THR A 60 6.72 14.72 -0.37
CA THR A 60 5.49 15.21 0.27
C THR A 60 5.69 15.44 1.77
N ILE A 61 6.26 14.47 2.49
CA ILE A 61 6.50 14.57 3.94
C ILE A 61 7.51 15.68 4.25
N ILE A 62 8.60 15.77 3.48
CA ILE A 62 9.65 16.78 3.67
C ILE A 62 9.14 18.18 3.31
N GLU A 63 8.29 18.31 2.30
CA GLU A 63 7.68 19.58 1.94
C GLU A 63 6.80 20.10 3.08
N GLU A 64 5.93 19.27 3.67
CA GLU A 64 5.11 19.66 4.82
C GLU A 64 5.95 19.95 6.05
N ALA A 65 6.98 19.14 6.32
CA ALA A 65 7.93 19.41 7.41
C ALA A 65 8.57 20.80 7.24
N ARG A 66 9.00 21.14 6.02
CA ARG A 66 9.60 22.45 5.70
C ARG A 66 8.59 23.58 5.89
N ARG A 67 7.35 23.42 5.41
CA ARG A 67 6.27 24.41 5.60
C ARG A 67 6.01 24.68 7.08
N ASN A 68 6.08 23.64 7.91
CA ASN A 68 5.88 23.71 9.36
C ASN A 68 7.17 23.93 10.17
N ARG A 69 8.29 24.30 9.52
CA ARG A 69 9.58 24.63 10.14
C ARG A 69 10.18 23.49 10.98
N ILE A 70 9.89 22.25 10.62
CA ILE A 70 10.52 21.06 11.19
C ILE A 70 11.80 20.76 10.39
N PRO A 71 12.99 20.73 11.03
CA PRO A 71 14.21 20.31 10.35
C PRO A 71 14.14 18.79 10.11
N LEU A 72 13.94 18.44 8.85
CA LEU A 72 13.90 17.07 8.34
C LEU A 72 14.53 17.02 6.95
N THR A 73 15.59 16.23 6.82
CA THR A 73 16.28 15.96 5.55
C THR A 73 15.85 14.61 4.97
N ALA A 74 16.09 14.40 3.67
CA ALA A 74 15.80 13.12 3.01
C ALA A 74 16.57 11.94 3.66
N THR A 75 17.81 12.18 4.08
CA THR A 75 18.63 11.17 4.76
C THR A 75 18.07 10.82 6.14
N GLU A 76 17.63 11.81 6.91
CA GLU A 76 17.00 11.59 8.22
C GLU A 76 15.68 10.83 8.08
N LEU A 77 14.81 11.22 7.14
CA LEU A 77 13.56 10.51 6.87
C LEU A 77 13.83 9.06 6.44
N SER A 78 14.78 8.85 5.52
CA SER A 78 15.12 7.50 5.04
C SER A 78 15.63 6.61 6.17
N ALA A 79 16.53 7.13 7.02
CA ALA A 79 17.09 6.37 8.14
C ALA A 79 16.06 6.07 9.23
N GLU A 80 15.27 7.07 9.65
CA GLU A 80 14.26 6.91 10.70
C GLU A 80 13.15 5.95 10.26
N SER A 81 12.63 6.11 9.03
CA SER A 81 11.62 5.20 8.49
C SER A 81 12.14 3.76 8.38
N GLN A 82 13.39 3.58 7.91
CA GLN A 82 14.03 2.27 7.86
C GLN A 82 14.11 1.61 9.24
N GLU A 83 14.62 2.30 10.25
CA GLU A 83 14.78 1.77 11.60
C GLU A 83 13.44 1.36 12.23
N ILE A 84 12.40 2.20 12.06
CA ILE A 84 11.05 1.95 12.57
C ILE A 84 10.43 0.73 11.89
N GLN A 85 10.48 0.66 10.55
CA GLN A 85 9.87 -0.42 9.78
C GLN A 85 10.62 -1.74 9.96
N GLU A 86 11.95 -1.75 10.05
CA GLU A 86 12.72 -2.98 10.33
C GLU A 86 12.38 -3.58 11.69
N ARG A 87 12.27 -2.76 12.74
CA ARG A 87 11.86 -3.20 14.08
C ARG A 87 10.45 -3.77 14.08
N LEU A 88 9.52 -3.06 13.44
CA LEU A 88 8.13 -3.49 13.35
C LEU A 88 7.97 -4.79 12.56
N LEU A 89 8.73 -4.97 11.48
CA LEU A 89 8.71 -6.21 10.70
C LEU A 89 9.12 -7.42 11.55
N HIS A 90 10.22 -7.27 12.30
CA HIS A 90 10.70 -8.31 13.20
C HIS A 90 9.63 -8.76 14.21
N ASP A 91 8.84 -7.81 14.74
CA ASP A 91 7.75 -8.14 15.66
C ASP A 91 6.52 -8.72 14.96
N ALA A 92 6.23 -8.32 13.71
CA ALA A 92 5.14 -8.85 12.90
C ALA A 92 5.41 -10.30 12.48
N GLU A 93 6.64 -10.64 12.10
CA GLU A 93 7.04 -12.00 11.70
C GLU A 93 6.89 -13.02 12.84
N ARG A 94 7.04 -12.58 14.09
CA ARG A 94 6.80 -13.42 15.28
C ARG A 94 5.33 -13.77 15.49
N ARG A 95 4.41 -12.98 14.94
CA ARG A 95 2.95 -13.13 15.09
C ARG A 95 2.23 -12.85 13.77
N PRO A 96 2.42 -13.69 12.74
CA PRO A 96 1.77 -13.49 11.44
C PRO A 96 0.25 -13.41 11.59
N GLY A 97 -0.38 -12.54 10.82
CA GLY A 97 -1.82 -12.28 10.91
C GLY A 97 -2.25 -11.39 12.09
N THR A 98 -1.30 -10.81 12.83
CA THR A 98 -1.57 -9.87 13.93
C THR A 98 -0.99 -8.50 13.62
N LEU A 99 -1.74 -7.44 13.90
CA LEU A 99 -1.23 -6.07 13.81
C LEU A 99 -0.36 -5.77 15.05
N VAL A 100 0.93 -5.54 14.83
CA VAL A 100 1.86 -5.11 15.87
C VAL A 100 2.03 -3.60 15.83
N GLU A 101 2.48 -3.00 16.93
CA GLU A 101 2.43 -1.56 17.16
C GLU A 101 3.63 -1.08 17.98
N ILE A 102 4.14 0.11 17.65
CA ILE A 102 5.11 0.85 18.47
C ILE A 102 4.70 2.32 18.61
N ASP A 103 5.08 2.90 19.75
CA ASP A 103 4.84 4.32 20.05
C ASP A 103 5.91 5.23 19.42
N SER A 104 5.91 5.31 18.08
CA SER A 104 6.87 6.13 17.32
C SER A 104 6.79 7.62 17.68
N GLY A 105 5.63 8.11 18.12
CA GLY A 105 5.42 9.51 18.51
C GLY A 105 6.35 10.02 19.60
N ARG A 106 6.89 9.12 20.45
CA ARG A 106 7.83 9.48 21.53
C ARG A 106 9.23 9.85 21.03
N PHE A 107 9.62 9.40 19.85
CA PHE A 107 10.99 9.56 19.35
C PHE A 107 11.10 10.00 17.89
N SER A 108 10.04 9.87 17.08
CA SER A 108 10.01 10.32 15.68
C SER A 108 9.46 11.74 15.57
N ARG A 109 9.97 12.50 14.59
CA ARG A 109 9.37 13.80 14.20
C ARG A 109 8.27 13.67 13.14
N VAL A 110 8.14 12.49 12.54
CA VAL A 110 7.27 12.25 11.38
C VAL A 110 6.06 11.40 11.78
N PHE A 111 6.28 10.35 12.56
CA PHE A 111 5.25 9.37 12.89
C PHE A 111 4.74 9.58 14.32
N ALA A 112 3.43 9.68 14.49
CA ALA A 112 2.76 9.70 15.78
C ALA A 112 2.56 8.28 16.33
N ARG A 113 2.24 7.32 15.45
CA ARG A 113 2.09 5.90 15.77
C ARG A 113 2.43 5.06 14.56
N SER A 114 3.02 3.89 14.76
CA SER A 114 3.44 3.02 13.68
C SER A 114 3.04 1.57 13.95
N PHE A 115 2.53 0.91 12.92
CA PHE A 115 2.02 -0.46 12.97
C PHE A 115 2.62 -1.29 11.84
N ALA A 116 2.65 -2.61 12.02
CA ALA A 116 2.98 -3.55 10.97
C ALA A 116 2.14 -4.81 11.00
N TYR A 117 2.01 -5.43 9.84
CA TYR A 117 1.28 -6.65 9.63
C TYR A 117 1.95 -7.46 8.52
N VAL A 118 2.05 -8.77 8.71
CA VAL A 118 2.40 -9.73 7.66
C VAL A 118 1.33 -10.81 7.61
N ALA A 119 0.77 -11.06 6.42
CA ALA A 119 -0.19 -12.15 6.26
C ALA A 119 0.50 -13.52 6.33
N ILE A 120 1.70 -13.60 5.77
CA ILE A 120 2.59 -14.78 5.74
C ILE A 120 4.00 -14.26 6.00
N VAL A 121 4.80 -14.99 6.79
CA VAL A 121 6.19 -14.64 7.05
C VAL A 121 6.97 -14.62 5.72
N PRO A 122 7.67 -13.53 5.38
CA PRO A 122 8.51 -13.48 4.18
C PRO A 122 9.51 -14.64 4.12
N ASN A 123 9.85 -15.11 2.92
CA ASN A 123 10.83 -16.19 2.69
C ASN A 123 10.44 -17.58 3.24
N THR A 124 9.14 -17.84 3.47
CA THR A 124 8.66 -19.16 3.94
C THR A 124 7.89 -19.96 2.90
N VAL A 125 7.08 -19.29 2.06
CA VAL A 125 6.29 -19.92 1.00
C VAL A 125 6.72 -19.49 -0.41
N TRP A 126 7.65 -18.53 -0.50
CA TRP A 126 8.39 -18.10 -1.69
C TRP A 126 9.84 -17.87 -1.28
N ASP A 127 10.77 -17.84 -2.24
CA ASP A 127 12.19 -17.60 -2.00
C ASP A 127 12.54 -16.10 -2.16
N GLU A 128 13.19 -15.50 -1.17
CA GLU A 128 13.56 -14.08 -1.25
C GLU A 128 14.59 -13.77 -2.34
N SER A 129 15.35 -14.77 -2.81
CA SER A 129 16.30 -14.60 -3.91
C SER A 129 15.61 -14.35 -5.25
N GLU A 130 14.35 -14.77 -5.41
CA GLU A 130 13.55 -14.51 -6.62
C GLU A 130 12.59 -13.33 -6.43
N THR A 131 11.89 -13.23 -5.28
CA THR A 131 10.88 -12.18 -5.06
C THR A 131 11.45 -10.89 -4.50
N GLY A 132 12.65 -10.94 -3.92
CA GLY A 132 13.20 -9.89 -3.07
C GLY A 132 12.84 -10.10 -1.60
N LYS A 133 13.68 -9.52 -0.73
CA LYS A 133 13.56 -9.59 0.73
C LYS A 133 12.35 -8.79 1.25
N ASN A 134 11.79 -9.19 2.38
CA ASN A 134 10.70 -8.50 3.09
C ASN A 134 9.38 -8.36 2.30
N VAL A 135 9.20 -9.09 1.21
CA VAL A 135 7.97 -9.03 0.40
C VAL A 135 6.76 -9.41 1.23
N GLY A 136 5.66 -8.66 1.05
CA GLY A 136 4.43 -8.85 1.81
C GLY A 136 4.41 -8.15 3.17
N ALA A 137 5.52 -7.54 3.59
CA ALA A 137 5.54 -6.62 4.72
C ALA A 137 4.65 -5.41 4.41
N THR A 138 3.72 -5.11 5.32
CA THR A 138 2.89 -3.91 5.26
C THR A 138 2.97 -3.15 6.57
N PHE A 139 3.14 -1.84 6.46
CA PHE A 139 3.19 -0.90 7.56
C PHE A 139 2.06 0.11 7.42
N LEU A 140 1.54 0.57 8.55
CA LEU A 140 0.59 1.67 8.62
C LEU A 140 1.14 2.70 9.61
N HIS A 141 1.15 3.96 9.19
CA HIS A 141 1.66 5.05 10.01
C HIS A 141 0.60 6.13 10.16
N ILE A 142 0.38 6.56 11.41
CA ILE A 142 -0.29 7.83 11.70
C ILE A 142 0.79 8.91 11.66
N LEU A 143 0.66 9.85 10.75
CA LEU A 143 1.56 10.98 10.57
C LEU A 143 1.32 12.02 11.67
N LYS A 144 2.39 12.74 12.06
CA LYS A 144 2.26 13.89 12.95
C LYS A 144 1.60 15.06 12.21
N PRO A 145 0.90 15.97 12.92
CA PRO A 145 0.23 17.12 12.29
C PRO A 145 1.16 17.97 11.42
N GLU A 146 2.42 18.14 11.84
CA GLU A 146 3.41 18.99 11.18
C GLU A 146 3.91 18.43 9.83
N VAL A 147 3.63 17.16 9.54
CA VAL A 147 3.99 16.49 8.29
C VAL A 147 2.78 15.92 7.56
N THR A 148 1.58 16.25 8.04
CA THR A 148 0.32 15.78 7.44
C THR A 148 0.08 16.54 6.12
N PRO A 149 -0.08 15.84 4.98
CA PRO A 149 -0.29 16.45 3.67
C PRO A 149 -1.42 17.47 3.65
N HIS A 150 -1.11 18.67 3.16
CA HIS A 150 -2.02 19.83 3.09
C HIS A 150 -2.53 20.31 4.46
N GLY A 151 -1.91 19.90 5.57
CA GLY A 151 -2.35 20.21 6.92
C GLY A 151 -3.76 19.69 7.26
N ASN A 152 -4.29 18.75 6.48
CA ASN A 152 -5.65 18.24 6.64
C ASN A 152 -5.65 16.95 7.44
N GLU A 153 -6.38 16.92 8.55
CA GLU A 153 -6.43 15.76 9.46
C GLU A 153 -6.93 14.46 8.80
N MET A 154 -7.57 14.51 7.64
CA MET A 154 -8.01 13.33 6.89
C MET A 154 -6.91 12.70 6.02
N ASN A 155 -5.74 13.33 5.93
CA ASN A 155 -4.58 12.83 5.17
C ASN A 155 -3.47 12.28 6.09
N ASP A 156 -3.77 12.05 7.36
CA ASP A 156 -2.78 11.74 8.40
C ASP A 156 -2.46 10.24 8.55
N VAL A 157 -2.87 9.40 7.60
CA VAL A 157 -2.56 7.98 7.58
C VAL A 157 -1.96 7.59 6.25
N MET A 158 -0.80 6.92 6.30
CA MET A 158 -0.19 6.29 5.13
C MET A 158 0.00 4.79 5.36
N LEU A 159 0.09 4.04 4.26
CA LEU A 159 0.62 2.68 4.29
C LEU A 159 1.93 2.60 3.51
N TYR A 160 2.74 1.62 3.84
CA TYR A 160 3.92 1.22 3.09
C TYR A 160 3.88 -0.28 2.87
N THR A 161 4.14 -0.76 1.65
CA THR A 161 4.15 -2.19 1.39
C THR A 161 5.25 -2.61 0.45
N VAL A 162 5.78 -3.82 0.63
CA VAL A 162 6.81 -4.39 -0.24
C VAL A 162 6.18 -5.39 -1.21
N ALA A 163 6.24 -5.06 -2.50
CA ALA A 163 5.73 -5.91 -3.58
C ALA A 163 6.81 -6.91 -4.08
N PRO A 164 6.42 -8.08 -4.61
CA PRO A 164 7.37 -9.02 -5.21
C PRO A 164 8.02 -8.44 -6.47
N PHE A 165 9.28 -8.81 -6.69
CA PHE A 165 10.02 -8.51 -7.91
C PHE A 165 9.52 -9.35 -9.09
N GLY A 166 9.35 -8.71 -10.25
CA GLY A 166 8.70 -9.31 -11.41
C GLY A 166 9.48 -10.45 -12.06
N ASN A 167 10.80 -10.55 -11.83
CA ASN A 167 11.60 -11.66 -12.36
C ASN A 167 11.40 -12.98 -11.59
N ALA A 168 10.66 -12.97 -10.47
CA ALA A 168 10.27 -14.22 -9.81
C ALA A 168 9.43 -15.11 -10.75
N SER A 169 9.45 -16.42 -10.50
CA SER A 169 8.59 -17.36 -11.22
C SER A 169 7.10 -16.98 -11.08
N ASP A 170 6.26 -17.34 -12.06
CA ASP A 170 4.82 -16.99 -12.01
C ASP A 170 4.12 -17.52 -10.76
N SER A 171 4.48 -18.72 -10.30
CA SER A 171 3.92 -19.31 -9.08
C SER A 171 4.28 -18.48 -7.84
N ALA A 172 5.57 -18.19 -7.65
CA ALA A 172 6.04 -17.41 -6.51
C ALA A 172 5.53 -15.98 -6.55
N TYR A 173 5.56 -15.34 -7.72
CA TYR A 173 5.06 -13.99 -7.92
C TYR A 173 3.58 -13.88 -7.53
N ASN A 174 2.72 -14.77 -8.05
CA ASN A 174 1.29 -14.75 -7.76
C ASN A 174 0.99 -15.01 -6.27
N MET A 175 1.73 -15.94 -5.65
CA MET A 175 1.57 -16.24 -4.22
C MET A 175 1.99 -15.04 -3.35
N ALA A 176 3.16 -14.46 -3.63
CA ALA A 176 3.69 -13.31 -2.92
C ALA A 176 2.79 -12.08 -3.12
N TYR A 177 2.29 -11.82 -4.34
CA TYR A 177 1.40 -10.69 -4.61
C TYR A 177 0.08 -10.82 -3.84
N LYS A 178 -0.48 -12.03 -3.78
CA LYS A 178 -1.67 -12.31 -2.97
C LYS A 178 -1.40 -12.06 -1.48
N ALA A 179 -0.25 -12.49 -0.97
CA ALA A 179 0.15 -12.23 0.41
C ALA A 179 0.33 -10.73 0.69
N THR A 180 0.90 -9.97 -0.25
CA THR A 180 1.00 -8.50 -0.16
C THR A 180 -0.36 -7.84 -0.04
N MET A 181 -1.34 -8.20 -0.90
CA MET A 181 -2.69 -7.60 -0.82
C MET A 181 -3.44 -8.01 0.46
N LEU A 182 -3.26 -9.25 0.92
CA LEU A 182 -3.75 -9.67 2.23
C LEU A 182 -3.09 -8.88 3.37
N GLY A 183 -1.83 -8.50 3.22
CA GLY A 183 -1.10 -7.62 4.14
C GLY A 183 -1.76 -6.24 4.23
N ILE A 184 -2.02 -5.62 3.09
CA ILE A 184 -2.67 -4.30 2.98
C ILE A 184 -4.06 -4.29 3.60
N VAL A 185 -4.95 -5.16 3.12
CA VAL A 185 -6.34 -5.17 3.59
C VAL A 185 -6.42 -5.67 5.04
N GLY A 186 -5.58 -6.64 5.42
CA GLY A 186 -5.48 -7.13 6.79
C GLY A 186 -5.02 -6.05 7.77
N ALA A 187 -3.97 -5.31 7.42
CA ALA A 187 -3.47 -4.19 8.24
C ALA A 187 -4.57 -3.15 8.48
N VAL A 188 -5.29 -2.73 7.44
CA VAL A 188 -6.40 -1.76 7.56
C VAL A 188 -7.55 -2.33 8.38
N SER A 189 -7.94 -3.59 8.13
CA SER A 189 -9.01 -4.27 8.87
C SER A 189 -8.72 -4.33 10.36
N GLU A 190 -7.50 -4.73 10.74
CA GLU A 190 -7.10 -4.82 12.14
C GLU A 190 -6.91 -3.42 12.76
N TYR A 191 -6.32 -2.47 12.03
CA TYR A 191 -6.13 -1.10 12.50
C TYR A 191 -7.46 -0.43 12.84
N ASN A 192 -8.46 -0.57 11.96
CA ASN A 192 -9.79 0.00 12.16
C ASN A 192 -10.58 -0.60 13.35
N LYS A 193 -10.10 -1.71 13.94
CA LYS A 193 -10.66 -2.30 15.17
C LYS A 193 -9.96 -1.81 16.44
N THR A 194 -8.83 -1.11 16.31
CA THR A 194 -8.10 -0.55 17.45
C THR A 194 -8.74 0.76 17.95
N PRO A 195 -8.43 1.22 19.17
CA PRO A 195 -8.84 2.55 19.63
C PRO A 195 -8.37 3.69 18.71
N TRP A 196 -7.25 3.50 17.99
CA TRP A 196 -6.79 4.46 16.99
C TRP A 196 -7.71 4.53 15.78
N GLY A 197 -8.19 3.36 15.33
CA GLY A 197 -9.15 3.22 14.24
C GLY A 197 -10.53 3.80 14.54
N GLU A 198 -10.93 3.87 15.82
CA GLU A 198 -12.17 4.55 16.22
C GLU A 198 -12.09 6.07 16.02
N VAL A 199 -10.92 6.66 16.25
CA VAL A 199 -10.68 8.12 16.13
C VAL A 199 -10.26 8.52 14.72
N LYS A 200 -9.42 7.71 14.08
CA LYS A 200 -8.80 7.96 12.78
C LYS A 200 -9.02 6.77 11.84
N PRO A 201 -10.28 6.41 11.52
CA PRO A 201 -10.58 5.26 10.67
C PRO A 201 -10.01 5.47 9.27
N VAL A 202 -9.45 4.42 8.68
CA VAL A 202 -9.15 4.38 7.25
C VAL A 202 -10.43 4.01 6.50
N GLU A 203 -10.98 4.98 5.77
CA GLU A 203 -12.25 4.85 5.04
C GLU A 203 -12.04 4.46 3.57
N ALA A 204 -10.88 4.79 3.00
CA ALA A 204 -10.46 4.34 1.68
C ALA A 204 -8.96 4.06 1.64
N ILE A 205 -8.53 3.20 0.72
CA ILE A 205 -7.11 3.02 0.37
C ILE A 205 -6.86 3.40 -1.09
N ARG A 206 -5.80 4.19 -1.30
CA ARG A 206 -5.34 4.61 -2.62
C ARG A 206 -4.09 3.82 -3.00
N LEU A 207 -4.22 2.96 -4.01
CA LEU A 207 -3.28 1.94 -4.41
C LEU A 207 -2.62 2.31 -5.75
N PRO A 208 -1.30 2.18 -5.89
CA PRO A 208 -0.68 2.04 -7.19
C PRO A 208 -0.90 0.62 -7.73
N LEU A 209 -0.51 0.36 -8.98
CA LEU A 209 -0.26 -1.01 -9.42
C LEU A 209 1.06 -1.50 -8.82
N LEU A 210 0.98 -2.19 -7.68
CA LEU A 210 2.14 -2.71 -6.96
C LEU A 210 2.97 -3.66 -7.85
N GLY A 211 4.29 -3.68 -7.65
CA GLY A 211 5.21 -4.49 -8.47
C GLY A 211 5.45 -3.95 -9.89
N ALA A 212 4.81 -2.85 -10.29
CA ALA A 212 5.15 -2.10 -11.51
C ALA A 212 6.43 -1.24 -11.31
N GLY A 213 6.72 -0.37 -12.29
CA GLY A 213 7.89 0.52 -12.23
C GLY A 213 9.20 -0.27 -12.11
N HIS A 214 10.07 0.14 -11.17
CA HIS A 214 11.38 -0.48 -10.94
C HIS A 214 11.29 -1.96 -10.50
N PHE A 215 10.21 -2.36 -9.82
CA PHE A 215 10.02 -3.74 -9.36
C PHE A 215 9.60 -4.71 -10.47
N ARG A 216 9.24 -4.21 -11.65
CA ARG A 216 8.67 -5.03 -12.73
C ARG A 216 9.67 -5.99 -13.35
N GLY A 217 10.94 -5.62 -13.41
CA GLY A 217 11.93 -6.35 -14.21
C GLY A 217 11.42 -6.59 -15.64
N HIS A 218 11.39 -7.86 -16.07
CA HIS A 218 10.92 -8.28 -17.39
C HIS A 218 9.44 -8.70 -17.44
N ARG A 219 8.72 -8.63 -16.33
CA ARG A 219 7.31 -9.06 -16.24
C ARG A 219 6.38 -8.13 -17.00
N SER A 220 5.38 -8.67 -17.68
CA SER A 220 4.39 -7.86 -18.40
C SER A 220 3.39 -7.20 -17.43
N LEU A 221 2.96 -5.98 -17.74
CA LEU A 221 1.95 -5.27 -16.94
C LEU A 221 0.61 -6.00 -16.92
N ASP A 222 0.24 -6.70 -18.00
CA ASP A 222 -0.97 -7.53 -18.03
C ASP A 222 -0.92 -8.68 -17.02
N SER A 223 0.24 -9.31 -16.83
CA SER A 223 0.39 -10.35 -15.80
C SER A 223 0.28 -9.78 -14.38
N ILE A 224 0.81 -8.57 -14.15
CA ILE A 224 0.71 -7.88 -12.86
C ILE A 224 -0.73 -7.46 -12.59
N GLY A 225 -1.44 -6.94 -13.60
CA GLY A 225 -2.85 -6.58 -13.50
C GLY A 225 -3.73 -7.77 -13.11
N ARG A 226 -3.49 -8.95 -13.71
CA ARG A 226 -4.18 -10.20 -13.34
C ARG A 226 -3.82 -10.68 -11.94
N ALA A 227 -2.55 -10.61 -11.54
CA ALA A 227 -2.10 -10.95 -10.20
C ALA A 227 -2.77 -10.03 -9.15
N ASN A 228 -2.82 -8.73 -9.43
CA ASN A 228 -3.51 -7.74 -8.59
C ASN A 228 -5.00 -8.05 -8.46
N ALA A 229 -5.71 -8.30 -9.57
CA ALA A 229 -7.14 -8.59 -9.52
C ALA A 229 -7.46 -9.81 -8.65
N ALA A 230 -6.78 -10.93 -8.87
CA ALA A 230 -6.94 -12.15 -8.07
C ALA A 230 -6.58 -11.95 -6.59
N ALA A 231 -5.55 -11.14 -6.31
CA ALA A 231 -5.14 -10.80 -4.96
C ALA A 231 -6.19 -9.93 -4.24
N VAL A 232 -6.77 -8.95 -4.93
CA VAL A 232 -7.85 -8.09 -4.42
C VAL A 232 -9.10 -8.93 -4.13
N GLU A 233 -9.53 -9.79 -5.05
CA GLU A 233 -10.68 -10.69 -4.84
C GLU A 233 -10.50 -11.55 -3.58
N ALA A 234 -9.32 -12.13 -3.40
CA ALA A 234 -9.02 -12.94 -2.23
C ALA A 234 -9.01 -12.13 -0.93
N ALA A 235 -8.45 -10.93 -0.94
CA ALA A 235 -8.39 -10.07 0.23
C ALA A 235 -9.78 -9.55 0.63
N ILE A 236 -10.59 -9.12 -0.35
CA ILE A 236 -11.98 -8.72 -0.11
C ILE A 236 -12.80 -9.89 0.43
N THR A 237 -12.68 -11.09 -0.15
CA THR A 237 -13.38 -12.29 0.36
C THR A 237 -12.97 -12.63 1.79
N ARG A 238 -11.68 -12.47 2.12
CA ARG A 238 -11.14 -12.86 3.44
C ARG A 238 -11.53 -11.91 4.57
N PHE A 239 -11.58 -10.61 4.29
CA PHE A 239 -11.74 -9.57 5.32
C PHE A 239 -13.08 -8.84 5.25
N ASP A 240 -13.80 -8.96 4.13
CA ASP A 240 -15.05 -8.24 3.84
C ASP A 240 -15.02 -6.77 4.29
N PRO A 241 -13.99 -6.00 3.88
CA PRO A 241 -13.74 -4.71 4.50
C PRO A 241 -14.78 -3.67 4.05
N ARG A 242 -15.00 -2.67 4.91
CA ARG A 242 -15.80 -1.47 4.59
C ARG A 242 -15.02 -0.42 3.79
N VAL A 243 -13.71 -0.61 3.63
CA VAL A 243 -12.81 0.34 2.98
C VAL A 243 -13.08 0.43 1.48
N GLU A 244 -13.13 1.64 0.93
CA GLU A 244 -13.20 1.88 -0.51
C GLU A 244 -11.84 1.68 -1.18
N LEU A 245 -11.81 1.05 -2.35
CA LEU A 245 -10.59 0.88 -3.13
C LEU A 245 -10.47 1.97 -4.21
N GLN A 246 -9.31 2.62 -4.28
CA GLN A 246 -8.98 3.59 -5.32
C GLN A 246 -7.66 3.22 -5.98
N PHE A 247 -7.64 3.05 -7.29
CA PHE A 247 -6.41 2.78 -8.06
C PHE A 247 -5.91 4.06 -8.72
N MET A 248 -4.67 4.41 -8.43
CA MET A 248 -3.95 5.52 -9.06
C MET A 248 -3.77 5.27 -10.54
N TYR A 249 -3.73 6.36 -11.31
CA TYR A 249 -3.55 6.32 -12.74
C TYR A 249 -2.14 5.82 -13.10
N GLU A 250 -2.08 4.94 -14.10
CA GLU A 250 -0.87 4.66 -14.87
C GLU A 250 -1.27 4.41 -16.34
N PRO A 251 -0.42 4.73 -17.32
CA PRO A 251 -0.82 4.84 -18.73
C PRO A 251 -1.36 3.57 -19.39
N THR A 252 -1.18 2.41 -18.78
CA THR A 252 -1.64 1.14 -19.33
C THR A 252 -2.96 0.66 -18.72
N ASP A 253 -3.54 1.31 -17.72
CA ASP A 253 -4.77 0.85 -17.07
C ASP A 253 -4.76 -0.63 -16.67
N ALA A 254 -3.60 -1.23 -16.38
CA ALA A 254 -3.44 -2.66 -16.15
C ALA A 254 -4.19 -3.13 -14.89
N ALA A 255 -4.28 -2.28 -13.85
CA ALA A 255 -5.13 -2.55 -12.68
C ALA A 255 -6.62 -2.66 -13.06
N PHE A 256 -7.09 -1.73 -13.89
CA PHE A 256 -8.47 -1.71 -14.39
C PHE A 256 -8.75 -2.92 -15.30
N ARG A 257 -7.87 -3.18 -16.27
CA ARG A 257 -7.99 -4.31 -17.21
C ARG A 257 -8.01 -5.65 -16.48
N GLY A 258 -7.14 -5.83 -15.49
CA GLY A 258 -7.12 -7.04 -14.66
C GLY A 258 -8.44 -7.29 -13.94
N LEU A 259 -8.99 -6.27 -13.27
CA LEU A 259 -10.27 -6.39 -12.57
C LEU A 259 -11.45 -6.59 -13.53
N MET A 260 -11.43 -5.96 -14.70
CA MET A 260 -12.44 -6.19 -15.75
C MET A 260 -12.41 -7.63 -16.29
N GLU A 261 -11.23 -8.25 -16.40
CA GLU A 261 -11.10 -9.65 -16.77
C GLU A 261 -11.68 -10.58 -15.69
N SER A 262 -11.35 -10.33 -14.41
CA SER A 262 -11.93 -11.07 -13.29
C SER A 262 -13.45 -10.94 -13.22
N GLU A 263 -13.99 -9.73 -13.37
CA GLU A 263 -15.43 -9.47 -13.41
C GLU A 263 -16.13 -10.26 -14.52
N ARG A 264 -15.51 -10.32 -15.71
CA ARG A 264 -16.02 -11.09 -16.83
C ARG A 264 -16.03 -12.59 -16.52
N LYS A 265 -14.96 -13.13 -15.93
CA LYS A 265 -14.88 -14.55 -15.54
C LYS A 265 -15.90 -14.91 -14.46
N PHE A 266 -16.14 -14.00 -13.52
CA PHE A 266 -17.12 -14.20 -12.45
C PHE A 266 -18.55 -14.22 -12.99
N LYS A 267 -18.90 -13.27 -13.88
CA LYS A 267 -20.24 -13.19 -14.50
C LYS A 267 -20.52 -14.30 -15.51
N PHE A 268 -19.48 -14.77 -16.19
CA PHE A 268 -19.58 -15.82 -17.20
C PHE A 268 -18.58 -16.93 -16.90
N PRO A 269 -18.85 -17.79 -15.90
CA PRO A 269 -18.02 -18.95 -15.64
C PRO A 269 -17.99 -19.80 -16.90
N GLN A 270 -16.81 -20.04 -17.47
CA GLN A 270 -16.69 -21.02 -18.54
C GLN A 270 -17.08 -22.37 -17.95
N ARG A 271 -18.11 -23.01 -18.53
CA ARG A 271 -18.43 -24.41 -18.22
C ARG A 271 -17.33 -25.24 -18.86
N ASP A 272 -16.51 -25.89 -18.04
CA ASP A 272 -15.66 -27.00 -18.47
C ASP A 272 -16.50 -28.16 -19.02
#